data_AF-A0ABD1ZNV0-F1
#
_entry.id   AF-A0ABD1ZNV0-F1
#
_cell.length_a   1.000
_cell.length_b   1.000
_cell.length_c   1.000
_cell.angle_alpha   90.00
_cell.angle_beta   90.00
_cell.angle_gamma   90.00
#
_symmetry.space_group_name_H-M   'P 1'
#
loop_
_entity.id
_entity.type
_entity.pdbx_description
1 polymer ?
#
loop_
_entity_poly.entity_id
_entity_poly.type
_entity_poly.pdbx_seq_one_letter_code
_entity_poly.pdbx_strand_id
1 'polypeptide(L)'
;MNLNSVRNVKLPNAGPVSALAKVLLIGGVGLYGAVNSLYNVEGGHRAIVFNRVLGIKDEVYPEGTHFMIPWFERPVIYDVRARPNIVESTSGSRDLQMVRITLRVLTRPLPDKLPTIYRTLGENYADRVLPSIVQETLKAVVAQYNASQLITQREVVSREIRRILNERAAGFNIALDDVSITNLTFGREFTAAIESKQVAAQEAERAKFVVEKAEQDKRSAIIRAQGEAKSAQLIGEAISNNPAFLTLRKIEASREIANTVSQSQNRVFLNSESLLLNLHDLHIEDSQVSSPQKNKKQVTT
;
A
#
# COMPACT_ATOMS: atom_id res chain seq x y z
N MET A 1 -30.61 -8.86 79.80
CA MET A 1 -30.67 -7.41 80.12
C MET A 1 -31.65 -6.74 79.15
N ASN A 2 -32.57 -5.96 79.70
CA ASN A 2 -33.78 -5.41 79.08
C ASN A 2 -33.55 -4.47 77.88
N LEU A 3 -34.33 -4.67 76.80
CA LEU A 3 -34.44 -3.80 75.62
C LEU A 3 -35.59 -2.79 75.79
N ASN A 4 -35.55 -1.93 76.82
CA ASN A 4 -36.65 -1.00 77.08
C ASN A 4 -36.20 0.37 77.65
N SER A 5 -35.17 0.97 77.04
CA SER A 5 -34.72 2.32 77.43
C SER A 5 -34.18 3.12 76.25
N VAL A 6 -35.00 3.35 75.23
CA VAL A 6 -34.77 4.44 74.25
C VAL A 6 -36.11 5.04 73.82
N ARG A 7 -36.89 5.49 74.79
CA ARG A 7 -38.11 6.28 74.53
C ARG A 7 -38.10 7.47 75.47
N ASN A 8 -37.39 8.54 75.06
CA ASN A 8 -37.66 9.95 75.38
C ASN A 8 -36.39 10.80 75.17
N VAL A 9 -36.20 11.27 73.94
CA VAL A 9 -35.45 12.51 73.71
C VAL A 9 -36.49 13.63 73.75
N LYS A 10 -36.59 14.31 74.91
CA LYS A 10 -37.38 15.54 75.05
C LYS A 10 -36.71 16.63 74.21
N LEU A 11 -37.33 16.96 73.08
CA LEU A 11 -37.00 18.18 72.33
C LEU A 11 -37.58 19.40 73.09
N PRO A 12 -36.80 20.47 73.32
CA PRO A 12 -37.30 21.70 73.93
C PRO A 12 -38.37 22.36 73.04
N ASN A 13 -39.34 23.01 73.68
CA ASN A 13 -40.49 23.68 73.06
C ASN A 13 -40.09 24.49 71.82
N ALA A 14 -40.68 24.12 70.69
CA ALA A 14 -40.44 24.70 69.39
C ALA A 14 -41.11 26.07 69.25
N GLY A 15 -40.33 27.15 69.36
CA GLY A 15 -40.73 28.45 68.81
C GLY A 15 -40.77 28.41 67.27
N PRO A 16 -41.45 29.37 66.60
CA PRO A 16 -41.63 29.40 65.13
C PRO A 16 -40.29 29.39 64.37
N VAL A 17 -39.22 29.89 64.99
CA VAL A 17 -37.85 29.88 64.45
C VAL A 17 -37.28 28.47 64.31
N SER A 18 -37.59 27.56 65.23
CA SER A 18 -37.11 26.16 65.17
C SER A 18 -37.86 25.32 64.13
N ALA A 19 -39.14 25.65 63.87
CA ALA A 19 -39.92 25.06 62.79
C ALA A 19 -39.40 25.56 61.42
N LEU A 20 -39.12 26.86 61.30
CA LEU A 20 -38.50 27.45 60.11
C LEU A 20 -37.12 26.86 59.81
N ALA A 21 -36.27 26.67 60.82
CA ALA A 21 -34.95 26.03 60.64
C ALA A 21 -35.05 24.57 60.16
N LYS A 22 -36.03 23.80 60.64
CA LYS A 22 -36.29 22.44 60.15
C LYS A 22 -36.78 22.42 58.70
N VAL A 23 -37.67 23.33 58.34
CA VAL A 23 -38.17 23.45 56.95
C VAL A 23 -37.06 23.91 56.01
N LEU A 24 -36.21 24.84 56.43
CA LEU A 24 -35.05 25.28 55.63
C LEU A 24 -33.98 24.19 55.48
N LEU A 25 -33.73 23.37 56.52
CA LEU A 25 -32.80 22.24 56.42
C LEU A 25 -33.35 21.13 55.52
N ILE A 26 -34.62 20.74 55.69
CA ILE A 26 -35.25 19.70 54.86
C ILE A 26 -35.41 20.19 53.41
N GLY A 27 -35.84 21.45 53.23
CA GLY A 27 -35.95 22.08 51.92
C GLY A 27 -34.59 22.28 51.25
N GLY A 28 -33.56 22.67 52.00
CA GLY A 28 -32.19 22.83 51.51
C GLY A 28 -31.55 21.49 51.11
N VAL A 29 -31.71 20.45 51.92
CA VAL A 29 -31.24 19.08 51.60
C VAL A 29 -32.02 18.51 50.41
N GLY A 30 -33.34 18.73 50.35
CA GLY A 30 -34.17 18.31 49.22
C GLY A 30 -33.80 18.99 47.91
N LEU A 31 -33.58 20.32 47.94
CA LEU A 31 -33.19 21.09 46.76
C LEU A 31 -31.75 20.75 46.32
N TYR A 32 -30.82 20.62 47.27
CA TYR A 32 -29.45 20.19 46.99
C TYR A 32 -29.42 18.77 46.41
N GLY A 33 -30.25 17.87 46.93
CA GLY A 33 -30.47 16.54 46.39
C GLY A 33 -30.97 16.62 44.96
N ALA A 34 -32.07 17.34 44.71
CA ALA A 34 -32.67 17.46 43.38
C ALA A 34 -31.71 18.02 42.32
N VAL A 35 -30.94 19.06 42.65
CA VAL A 35 -29.97 19.67 41.73
C VAL A 35 -28.81 18.71 41.43
N ASN A 36 -28.31 17.97 42.41
CA ASN A 36 -27.24 16.98 42.20
C ASN A 36 -27.74 15.62 41.69
N SER A 37 -29.06 15.44 41.56
CA SER A 37 -29.63 14.17 41.09
C SER A 37 -29.63 14.05 39.57
N LEU A 38 -29.42 15.14 38.83
CA LEU A 38 -29.36 15.08 37.38
C LEU A 38 -27.92 14.93 36.91
N TYR A 39 -27.71 14.03 35.96
CA TYR A 39 -26.45 13.95 35.21
C TYR A 39 -26.72 13.83 33.72
N ASN A 40 -25.80 14.36 32.93
CA ASN A 40 -25.91 14.41 31.48
C ASN A 40 -24.88 13.46 30.86
N VAL A 41 -25.34 12.66 29.90
CA VAL A 41 -24.49 11.79 29.08
C VAL A 41 -24.41 12.38 27.69
N GLU A 42 -23.22 12.80 27.29
CA GLU A 42 -22.96 13.38 25.98
C GLU A 42 -23.07 12.34 24.84
N GLY A 43 -23.29 12.82 23.62
CA GLY A 43 -23.35 11.97 22.43
C GLY A 43 -22.05 11.18 22.23
N GLY A 44 -22.19 9.88 21.94
CA GLY A 44 -21.04 8.96 21.81
C GLY A 44 -20.45 8.48 23.13
N HIS A 45 -21.09 8.80 24.25
CA HIS A 45 -20.82 8.19 25.55
C HIS A 45 -22.00 7.32 26.00
N ARG A 46 -21.71 6.41 26.93
CA ARG A 46 -22.70 5.58 27.63
C ARG A 46 -22.38 5.58 29.10
N ALA A 47 -23.39 5.65 29.96
CA ALA A 47 -23.19 5.62 31.40
C ALA A 47 -23.63 4.28 31.99
N ILE A 48 -22.84 3.79 32.94
CA ILE A 48 -23.25 2.73 33.86
C ILE A 48 -23.38 3.33 35.26
N VAL A 49 -24.33 2.85 36.06
CA VAL A 49 -24.55 3.39 37.40
C VAL A 49 -24.05 2.40 38.44
N PHE A 50 -23.09 2.85 39.25
CA PHE A 50 -22.62 2.14 40.44
C PHE A 50 -23.49 2.53 41.63
N ASN A 51 -24.20 1.55 42.21
CA ASN A 51 -24.93 1.71 43.45
C ASN A 51 -24.09 1.21 44.64
N ARG A 52 -24.00 2.00 45.72
CA ARG A 52 -23.19 1.68 46.91
C ARG A 52 -23.64 0.39 47.62
N VAL A 53 -24.93 0.04 47.55
CA VAL A 53 -25.53 -1.08 48.29
C VAL A 53 -25.59 -2.35 47.43
N LEU A 54 -26.04 -2.22 46.18
CA LEU A 54 -26.28 -3.34 45.26
C LEU A 54 -25.14 -3.58 44.26
N GLY A 55 -24.15 -2.67 44.20
CA GLY A 55 -23.08 -2.71 43.21
C GLY A 55 -23.51 -2.13 41.86
N ILE A 56 -22.89 -2.61 40.79
CA ILE A 56 -23.08 -2.09 39.43
C ILE A 56 -24.42 -2.57 38.87
N LYS A 57 -25.26 -1.66 38.37
CA LYS A 57 -26.48 -2.02 37.64
C LYS A 57 -26.16 -2.59 36.26
N ASP A 58 -26.95 -3.56 35.79
CA ASP A 58 -26.80 -4.14 34.45
C ASP A 58 -27.37 -3.26 33.34
N GLU A 59 -28.13 -2.22 33.69
CA GLU A 59 -28.67 -1.25 32.73
C GLU A 59 -27.60 -0.26 32.24
N VAL A 60 -27.60 -0.03 30.94
CA VAL A 60 -26.73 0.94 30.27
C VAL A 60 -27.57 2.14 29.85
N TYR A 61 -27.21 3.31 30.34
CA TYR A 61 -27.93 4.54 30.06
C TYR A 61 -27.39 5.17 28.75
N PRO A 62 -28.26 5.43 27.75
CA PRO A 62 -27.89 6.05 26.49
C PRO A 62 -27.57 7.55 26.67
N GLU A 63 -27.24 8.25 25.58
CA GLU A 63 -27.10 9.71 25.61
C GLU A 63 -28.39 10.38 26.13
N GLY A 64 -28.26 11.48 26.88
CA GLY A 64 -29.39 12.19 27.47
C GLY A 64 -29.19 12.59 28.94
N THR A 65 -30.22 13.22 29.50
CA THR A 65 -30.24 13.60 30.93
C THR A 65 -30.92 12.49 31.70
N HIS A 66 -30.21 11.94 32.69
CA HIS A 66 -30.68 10.84 33.52
C HIS A 66 -30.70 11.25 34.99
N PHE A 67 -31.54 10.57 35.77
CA PHE A 67 -31.68 10.80 37.20
C PHE A 67 -30.86 9.76 37.97
N MET A 68 -30.04 10.23 38.91
CA MET A 68 -29.31 9.41 39.88
C MET A 68 -29.69 9.85 41.29
N ILE A 69 -29.65 8.93 42.24
CA ILE A 69 -29.80 9.28 43.66
C ILE A 69 -28.43 9.68 44.22
N PRO A 70 -28.20 10.96 44.60
CA PRO A 70 -26.93 11.40 45.16
C PRO A 70 -26.58 10.57 46.40
N TRP A 71 -25.28 10.37 46.64
CA TRP A 71 -24.72 9.52 47.71
C TRP A 71 -24.77 8.00 47.46
N PHE A 72 -25.91 7.47 47.00
CA PHE A 72 -26.08 6.04 46.75
C PHE A 72 -25.61 5.62 45.37
N GLU A 73 -25.80 6.47 44.36
CA GLU A 73 -25.51 6.17 42.98
C GLU A 73 -24.38 7.06 42.45
N ARG A 74 -23.50 6.46 41.64
CA ARG A 74 -22.42 7.15 40.94
C ARG A 74 -22.39 6.71 39.48
N PRO A 75 -22.64 7.61 38.52
CA PRO A 75 -22.54 7.30 37.11
C PRO A 75 -21.06 7.26 36.71
N VAL A 76 -20.68 6.20 36.00
CA VAL A 76 -19.39 6.07 35.33
C VAL A 76 -19.65 6.18 33.84
N ILE A 77 -19.06 7.20 33.22
CA ILE A 77 -19.28 7.52 31.81
C ILE A 77 -18.15 6.89 31.00
N TYR A 78 -18.53 6.07 30.03
CA TYR A 78 -17.64 5.44 29.07
C TYR A 78 -17.75 6.11 27.71
N ASP A 79 -16.60 6.31 27.06
CA ASP A 79 -16.55 6.63 25.64
C ASP A 79 -16.72 5.33 24.83
N VAL A 80 -17.75 5.29 23.98
CA VAL A 80 -18.05 4.15 23.10
C VAL A 80 -17.55 4.36 21.67
N ARG A 81 -16.80 5.44 21.42
CA ARG A 81 -16.19 5.73 20.12
C ARG A 81 -14.95 4.87 19.89
N ALA A 82 -14.63 4.65 18.62
CA ALA A 82 -13.43 3.94 18.22
C ALA A 82 -12.18 4.75 18.59
N ARG A 83 -11.27 4.13 19.35
CA ARG A 83 -9.98 4.71 19.72
C ARG A 83 -8.83 3.90 19.10
N PRO A 84 -7.80 4.56 18.53
CA PRO A 84 -6.63 3.86 18.03
C PRO A 84 -5.70 3.46 19.17
N ASN A 85 -5.33 2.19 19.19
CA ASN A 85 -4.31 1.64 20.07
C ASN A 85 -3.17 1.11 19.22
N ILE A 86 -1.95 1.54 19.52
CA ILE A 86 -0.74 1.12 18.81
C ILE A 86 0.03 0.19 19.73
N VAL A 87 0.25 -1.04 19.27
CA VAL A 87 0.98 -2.06 20.02
C VAL A 87 2.13 -2.56 19.17
N GLU A 88 3.31 -2.57 19.76
CA GLU A 88 4.51 -3.13 19.14
C GLU A 88 4.82 -4.50 19.71
N SER A 89 5.25 -5.41 18.84
CA SER A 89 5.71 -6.73 19.25
C SER A 89 6.90 -7.17 18.42
N THR A 90 7.84 -7.85 19.06
CA THR A 90 8.94 -8.54 18.38
C THR A 90 8.65 -10.04 18.42
N SER A 91 8.64 -10.67 17.25
CA SER A 91 8.37 -12.09 17.07
C SER A 91 9.34 -12.71 16.07
N GLY A 92 9.61 -14.00 16.24
CA GLY A 92 10.25 -14.81 15.20
C GLY A 92 9.23 -15.16 14.11
N SER A 93 9.66 -15.10 12.85
CA SER A 93 8.94 -15.67 11.70
C SER A 93 9.20 -17.18 11.58
N ARG A 94 8.52 -17.83 10.63
CA ARG A 94 8.69 -19.26 10.33
C ARG A 94 10.14 -19.66 9.98
N ASP A 95 10.87 -18.75 9.33
CA ASP A 95 12.28 -18.88 8.96
C ASP A 95 13.25 -18.37 10.05
N LEU A 96 12.77 -18.27 11.29
CA LEU A 96 13.55 -17.88 12.48
C LEU A 96 14.18 -16.48 12.37
N GLN A 97 13.61 -15.60 11.55
CA GLN A 97 14.03 -14.20 11.49
C GLN A 97 13.29 -13.38 12.53
N MET A 98 14.02 -12.51 13.23
CA MET A 98 13.43 -11.59 14.18
C MET A 98 12.77 -10.43 13.45
N VAL A 99 11.46 -10.27 13.64
CA VAL A 99 10.65 -9.22 13.03
C VAL A 99 10.04 -8.36 14.13
N ARG A 100 10.21 -7.05 14.03
CA ARG A 100 9.51 -6.06 14.86
C ARG A 100 8.34 -5.49 14.07
N ILE A 101 7.14 -5.71 14.59
CA ILE A 101 5.88 -5.37 13.95
C ILE A 101 5.12 -4.42 14.87
N THR A 102 4.66 -3.31 14.30
CA THR A 102 3.78 -2.34 14.95
C THR A 102 2.39 -2.48 14.37
N LEU A 103 1.42 -2.82 15.22
CA LEU A 103 0.01 -3.00 14.84
C LEU A 103 -0.80 -1.82 15.38
N ARG A 104 -1.61 -1.21 14.52
CA ARG A 104 -2.65 -0.26 14.92
C ARG A 104 -4.00 -0.99 14.93
N VAL A 105 -4.68 -0.88 16.05
CA VAL A 105 -5.99 -1.50 16.29
C VAL A 105 -6.97 -0.41 16.65
N LEU A 106 -8.06 -0.26 15.90
CA LEU A 106 -9.20 0.57 16.28
C LEU A 106 -10.15 -0.26 17.12
N THR A 107 -10.32 0.14 18.37
CA THR A 107 -11.13 -0.59 19.34
C THR A 107 -12.24 0.27 19.88
N ARG A 108 -13.39 -0.35 20.12
CA ARG A 108 -14.51 0.24 20.86
C ARG A 108 -15.11 -0.80 21.81
N PRO A 109 -15.62 -0.40 22.97
CA PRO A 109 -16.32 -1.33 23.86
C PRO A 109 -17.72 -1.59 23.31
N LEU A 110 -18.26 -2.79 23.54
CA LEU A 110 -19.66 -3.08 23.20
C LEU A 110 -20.60 -2.33 24.16
N PRO A 111 -21.48 -1.44 23.67
CA PRO A 111 -22.35 -0.62 24.53
C PRO A 111 -23.19 -1.46 25.49
N ASP A 112 -23.76 -2.57 25.02
CA ASP A 112 -24.68 -3.41 25.81
C ASP A 112 -23.99 -4.22 26.92
N LYS A 113 -22.66 -4.33 26.87
CA LYS A 113 -21.86 -5.15 27.80
C LYS A 113 -20.92 -4.32 28.69
N LEU A 114 -21.10 -3.00 28.71
CA LEU A 114 -20.32 -2.10 29.57
C LEU A 114 -20.32 -2.48 31.06
N PRO A 115 -21.43 -2.94 31.67
CA PRO A 115 -21.42 -3.37 33.08
C PRO A 115 -20.48 -4.55 33.32
N THR A 116 -20.47 -5.52 32.39
CA THR A 116 -19.57 -6.67 32.45
C THR A 116 -18.12 -6.23 32.29
N ILE A 117 -17.83 -5.37 31.31
CA ILE A 117 -16.49 -4.83 31.06
C ILE A 117 -15.95 -4.10 32.30
N TYR A 118 -16.75 -3.25 32.93
CA TYR A 118 -16.32 -2.55 34.15
C TYR A 118 -16.03 -3.53 35.30
N ARG A 119 -16.86 -4.58 35.48
CA ARG A 119 -16.63 -5.60 36.52
C ARG A 119 -15.35 -6.40 36.31
N THR A 120 -15.05 -6.80 35.08
CA THR A 120 -13.90 -7.69 34.79
C THR A 120 -12.61 -6.93 34.53
N LEU A 121 -12.67 -5.82 33.80
CA LEU A 121 -11.51 -5.11 33.28
C LEU A 121 -11.31 -3.73 33.92
N GLY A 122 -12.39 -3.11 34.41
CA GLY A 122 -12.40 -1.73 34.91
C GLY A 122 -12.44 -0.69 33.79
N GLU A 123 -12.22 0.58 34.15
CA GLU A 123 -12.27 1.71 33.22
C GLU A 123 -11.18 1.64 32.13
N ASN A 124 -9.98 1.15 32.50
CA ASN A 124 -8.84 0.97 31.58
C ASN A 124 -8.87 -0.39 30.88
N TYR A 125 -9.99 -0.75 30.28
CA TYR A 125 -10.18 -2.06 29.65
C TYR A 125 -9.22 -2.30 28.46
N ALA A 126 -8.97 -1.25 27.68
CA ALA A 126 -8.13 -1.32 26.48
C ALA A 126 -6.66 -1.60 26.84
N ASP A 127 -6.06 -0.79 27.71
CA ASP A 127 -4.64 -0.90 28.07
C ASP A 127 -4.31 -2.18 28.83
N ARG A 128 -5.29 -2.73 29.57
CA ARG A 128 -5.08 -3.93 30.38
C ARG A 128 -5.04 -5.21 29.56
N VAL A 129 -5.87 -5.33 28.53
CA VAL A 129 -6.05 -6.61 27.79
C VAL A 129 -5.46 -6.56 26.39
N LEU A 130 -5.61 -5.44 25.67
CA LEU A 130 -5.23 -5.35 24.25
C LEU A 130 -3.76 -5.69 24.01
N PRO A 131 -2.78 -5.18 24.79
CA PRO A 131 -1.39 -5.52 24.56
C PRO A 131 -1.12 -7.02 24.63
N SER A 132 -1.73 -7.72 25.59
CA SER A 132 -1.56 -9.16 25.76
C SER A 132 -2.15 -9.96 24.61
N ILE A 133 -3.42 -9.71 24.25
CA ILE A 133 -4.07 -10.46 23.16
C ILE A 133 -3.45 -10.16 21.80
N VAL A 134 -3.02 -8.90 21.57
CA VAL A 134 -2.38 -8.48 20.33
C VAL A 134 -1.01 -9.13 20.19
N GLN A 135 -0.18 -9.09 21.26
CA GLN A 135 1.14 -9.71 21.22
C GLN A 135 1.06 -11.22 21.03
N GLU A 136 0.12 -11.90 21.68
CA GLU A 136 -0.05 -13.34 21.52
C GLU A 136 -0.51 -13.70 20.10
N THR A 137 -1.50 -12.97 19.57
CA THR A 137 -2.01 -13.18 18.21
C THR A 137 -0.96 -12.89 17.16
N LEU A 138 -0.20 -11.79 17.31
CA LEU A 138 0.92 -11.46 16.43
C LEU A 138 1.96 -12.58 16.43
N LYS A 139 2.37 -13.05 17.60
CA LYS A 139 3.35 -14.15 17.71
C LYS A 139 2.85 -15.44 17.04
N ALA A 140 1.59 -15.79 17.26
CA ALA A 140 0.99 -16.99 16.69
C ALA A 140 0.87 -16.93 15.15
N VAL A 141 0.47 -15.78 14.59
CA VAL A 141 0.32 -15.63 13.14
C VAL A 141 1.68 -15.49 12.46
N VAL A 142 2.57 -14.65 13.00
CA VAL A 142 3.88 -14.37 12.38
C VAL A 142 4.74 -15.62 12.33
N ALA A 143 4.65 -16.51 13.32
CA ALA A 143 5.36 -17.80 13.31
C ALA A 143 4.93 -18.74 12.16
N GLN A 144 3.77 -18.51 11.53
CA GLN A 144 3.27 -19.34 10.43
C GLN A 144 3.79 -18.88 9.06
N TYR A 145 4.23 -17.62 8.93
CA TYR A 145 4.67 -17.01 7.67
C TYR A 145 6.18 -16.78 7.64
N ASN A 146 6.76 -16.86 6.45
CA ASN A 146 8.17 -16.48 6.24
C ASN A 146 8.31 -14.95 6.21
N ALA A 147 9.50 -14.44 6.54
CA ALA A 147 9.78 -13.00 6.53
C ALA A 147 9.45 -12.33 5.18
N SER A 148 9.75 -12.98 4.06
CA SER A 148 9.43 -12.48 2.71
C SER A 148 7.92 -12.39 2.42
N GLN A 149 7.13 -13.29 3.00
CA GLN A 149 5.67 -13.31 2.84
C GLN A 149 5.01 -12.18 3.63
N LEU A 150 5.59 -11.80 4.78
CA LEU A 150 5.08 -10.66 5.57
C LEU A 150 5.16 -9.34 4.81
N ILE A 151 6.12 -9.21 3.87
CA ILE A 151 6.25 -8.04 2.99
C ILE A 151 5.30 -8.16 1.80
N THR A 152 5.37 -9.29 1.08
CA THR A 152 4.66 -9.47 -0.20
C THR A 152 3.16 -9.71 -0.04
N GLN A 153 2.73 -10.39 1.03
CA GLN A 153 1.33 -10.78 1.28
C GLN A 153 0.78 -10.12 2.55
N ARG A 154 1.21 -8.90 2.85
CA ARG A 154 0.82 -8.14 4.06
C ARG A 154 -0.69 -8.06 4.26
N GLU A 155 -1.47 -7.92 3.19
CA GLU A 155 -2.94 -7.83 3.25
C GLU A 155 -3.57 -9.13 3.73
N VAL A 156 -3.10 -10.27 3.23
CA VAL A 156 -3.58 -11.60 3.64
C VAL A 156 -3.27 -11.83 5.12
N VAL A 157 -2.04 -11.51 5.54
CA VAL A 157 -1.61 -11.61 6.93
C VAL A 157 -2.43 -10.68 7.84
N SER A 158 -2.69 -9.44 7.41
CA SER A 158 -3.49 -8.47 8.18
C SER A 158 -4.92 -8.95 8.39
N ARG A 159 -5.52 -9.57 7.37
CA ARG A 159 -6.87 -10.17 7.46
C ARG A 159 -6.91 -11.34 8.43
N GLU A 160 -5.89 -12.19 8.42
CA GLU A 160 -5.80 -13.33 9.33
C GLU A 160 -5.60 -12.88 10.79
N ILE A 161 -4.73 -11.90 11.02
CA ILE A 161 -4.57 -11.25 12.33
C ILE A 161 -5.91 -10.67 12.79
N ARG A 162 -6.63 -9.97 11.91
CA ARG A 162 -7.94 -9.38 12.24
C ARG A 162 -8.94 -10.45 12.66
N ARG A 163 -9.03 -11.57 11.94
CA ARG A 163 -9.95 -12.67 12.24
C ARG A 163 -9.71 -13.23 13.65
N ILE A 164 -8.48 -13.64 13.94
CA ILE A 164 -8.12 -14.24 15.22
C ILE A 164 -8.24 -13.23 16.37
N LEU A 165 -7.82 -11.99 16.14
CA LEU A 165 -7.89 -10.95 17.16
C LEU A 165 -9.34 -10.58 17.48
N ASN A 166 -10.23 -10.56 16.49
CA ASN A 166 -11.65 -10.30 16.69
C ASN A 166 -12.32 -11.43 17.49
N GLU A 167 -12.02 -12.70 17.18
CA GLU A 167 -12.49 -13.85 17.96
C GLU A 167 -12.06 -13.76 19.44
N ARG A 168 -10.81 -13.38 19.69
CA ARG A 168 -10.29 -13.21 21.06
C ARG A 168 -10.86 -11.98 21.77
N ALA A 169 -10.99 -10.85 21.08
CA ALA A 169 -11.53 -9.62 21.64
C ALA A 169 -13.02 -9.74 21.98
N ALA A 170 -13.78 -10.52 21.20
CA ALA A 170 -15.18 -10.81 21.48
C ALA A 170 -15.38 -11.48 22.85
N GLY A 171 -14.44 -12.33 23.29
CA GLY A 171 -14.46 -12.94 24.63
C GLY A 171 -14.36 -11.92 25.78
N PHE A 172 -13.80 -10.74 25.51
CA PHE A 172 -13.70 -9.64 26.46
C PHE A 172 -14.76 -8.55 26.25
N ASN A 173 -15.73 -8.78 25.36
CA ASN A 173 -16.76 -7.81 24.96
C ASN A 173 -16.20 -6.52 24.33
N ILE A 174 -15.04 -6.61 23.67
CA ILE A 174 -14.42 -5.49 22.94
C ILE A 174 -14.60 -5.74 21.45
N ALA A 175 -15.11 -4.74 20.73
CA ALA A 175 -15.23 -4.79 19.27
C ALA A 175 -14.01 -4.13 18.62
N LEU A 176 -13.54 -4.74 17.53
CA LEU A 176 -12.45 -4.23 16.71
C LEU A 176 -13.03 -3.76 15.38
N ASP A 177 -12.92 -2.47 15.09
CA ASP A 177 -13.43 -1.91 13.83
C ASP A 177 -12.39 -2.09 12.70
N ASP A 178 -11.11 -1.93 13.03
CA ASP A 178 -10.02 -2.06 12.07
C ASP A 178 -8.74 -2.58 12.75
N VAL A 179 -8.00 -3.37 12.00
CA VAL A 179 -6.71 -3.91 12.41
C VAL A 179 -5.79 -3.81 11.22
N SER A 180 -4.71 -3.05 11.37
CA SER A 180 -3.73 -2.80 10.31
C SER A 180 -2.32 -2.86 10.86
N ILE A 181 -1.44 -3.60 10.18
CA ILE A 181 0.00 -3.48 10.41
C ILE A 181 0.37 -2.05 9.98
N THR A 182 1.12 -1.31 10.79
CA THR A 182 1.59 0.04 10.47
C THR A 182 3.03 -0.01 9.99
N ASN A 183 3.91 -0.58 10.82
CA ASN A 183 5.34 -0.68 10.54
C ASN A 183 5.80 -2.13 10.68
N LEU A 184 6.76 -2.53 9.84
CA LEU A 184 7.36 -3.85 9.85
C LEU A 184 8.85 -3.70 9.56
N THR A 185 9.68 -4.14 10.50
CA THR A 185 11.13 -3.99 10.46
C THR A 185 11.80 -5.33 10.74
N PHE A 186 12.86 -5.62 9.98
CA PHE A 186 13.68 -6.82 10.12
C PHE A 186 15.04 -6.46 10.72
N GLY A 187 15.79 -7.50 11.13
CA GLY A 187 17.20 -7.33 11.48
C GLY A 187 18.00 -6.74 10.32
N ARG A 188 19.02 -5.93 10.64
CA ARG A 188 19.83 -5.21 9.63
C ARG A 188 20.48 -6.16 8.62
N GLU A 189 20.96 -7.31 9.09
CA GLU A 189 21.60 -8.34 8.28
C GLU A 189 20.65 -8.91 7.21
N PHE A 190 19.40 -9.18 7.60
CA PHE A 190 18.38 -9.68 6.68
C PHE A 190 18.02 -8.64 5.62
N THR A 191 17.80 -7.38 6.04
CA THR A 191 17.53 -6.29 5.09
C THR A 191 18.68 -6.12 4.08
N ALA A 192 19.93 -6.12 4.55
CA ALA A 192 21.10 -6.03 3.68
C ALA A 192 21.21 -7.22 2.71
N ALA A 193 20.89 -8.43 3.16
CA ALA A 193 20.89 -9.62 2.31
C ALA A 193 19.79 -9.56 1.22
N ILE A 194 18.61 -9.04 1.55
CA ILE A 194 17.51 -8.84 0.58
C ILE A 194 17.88 -7.78 -0.45
N GLU A 195 18.44 -6.64 -0.01
CA GLU A 195 18.92 -5.59 -0.91
C GLU A 195 20.01 -6.11 -1.85
N SER A 196 21.00 -6.83 -1.32
CA SER A 196 22.05 -7.45 -2.12
C SER A 196 21.49 -8.44 -3.14
N LYS A 197 20.52 -9.27 -2.74
CA LYS A 197 19.86 -10.20 -3.66
C LYS A 197 19.06 -9.49 -4.74
N GLN A 198 18.43 -8.36 -4.41
CA GLN A 198 17.69 -7.55 -5.39
C GLN A 198 18.65 -6.89 -6.39
N VAL A 199 19.77 -6.36 -5.93
CA VAL A 199 20.82 -5.82 -6.80
C VAL A 199 21.37 -6.91 -7.73
N ALA A 200 21.72 -8.08 -7.18
CA ALA A 200 22.22 -9.19 -7.99
C ALA A 200 21.19 -9.70 -9.02
N ALA A 201 19.90 -9.74 -8.66
CA ALA A 201 18.83 -10.11 -9.58
C ALA A 201 18.67 -9.09 -10.72
N GLN A 202 18.73 -7.80 -10.39
CA GLN A 202 18.67 -6.72 -11.38
C GLN A 202 19.89 -6.71 -12.29
N GLU A 203 21.08 -6.97 -11.75
CA GLU A 203 22.32 -7.12 -12.54
C GLU A 203 22.25 -8.31 -13.48
N ALA A 204 21.73 -9.45 -13.02
CA ALA A 204 21.54 -10.64 -13.86
C ALA A 204 20.53 -10.38 -14.99
N GLU A 205 19.43 -9.68 -14.72
CA GLU A 205 18.46 -9.28 -15.73
C GLU A 205 19.07 -8.31 -16.76
N ARG A 206 19.85 -7.33 -16.28
CA ARG A 206 20.60 -6.42 -17.16
C ARG A 206 21.61 -7.17 -18.03
N ALA A 207 22.33 -8.13 -17.47
CA ALA A 207 23.29 -8.95 -18.23
C ALA A 207 22.59 -9.75 -19.32
N LYS A 208 21.43 -10.35 -19.04
CA LYS A 208 20.61 -11.02 -20.06
C LYS A 208 20.21 -10.06 -21.19
N PHE A 209 19.76 -8.86 -20.85
CA PHE A 209 19.39 -7.86 -21.86
C PHE A 209 20.59 -7.42 -22.72
N VAL A 210 21.78 -7.31 -22.15
CA VAL A 210 23.00 -6.99 -22.90
C VAL A 210 23.36 -8.12 -23.88
N VAL A 211 23.26 -9.38 -23.45
CA VAL A 211 23.49 -10.53 -24.33
C VAL A 211 22.45 -10.58 -25.45
N GLU A 212 21.17 -10.40 -25.13
CA GLU A 212 20.10 -10.37 -26.12
C GLU A 212 20.29 -9.24 -27.13
N LYS A 213 20.67 -8.04 -26.66
CA LYS A 213 21.00 -6.91 -27.54
C LYS A 213 22.18 -7.25 -28.46
N ALA A 214 23.25 -7.85 -27.93
CA ALA A 214 24.40 -8.26 -28.74
C ALA A 214 24.04 -9.32 -29.79
N GLU A 215 23.14 -10.26 -29.45
CA GLU A 215 22.61 -11.22 -30.42
C GLU A 215 21.77 -10.55 -31.52
N GLN A 216 20.90 -9.61 -31.14
CA GLN A 216 20.11 -8.84 -32.10
C GLN A 216 20.99 -8.01 -33.02
N ASP A 217 22.01 -7.33 -32.48
CA ASP A 217 22.99 -6.55 -33.25
C ASP A 217 23.77 -7.44 -34.23
N LYS A 218 24.19 -8.64 -33.79
CA LYS A 218 24.83 -9.64 -34.66
C LYS A 218 23.91 -10.10 -35.79
N ARG A 219 22.66 -10.43 -35.47
CA ARG A 219 21.66 -10.86 -36.48
C ARG A 219 21.41 -9.73 -37.48
N SER A 220 21.28 -8.49 -37.01
CA SER A 220 21.12 -7.29 -37.85
C SER A 220 22.32 -7.11 -38.79
N ALA A 221 23.54 -7.25 -38.29
CA ALA A 221 24.76 -7.15 -39.10
C ALA A 221 24.84 -8.24 -40.17
N ILE A 222 24.49 -9.50 -39.86
CA ILE A 222 24.47 -10.59 -40.84
C ILE A 222 23.41 -10.32 -41.93
N ILE A 223 22.20 -9.93 -41.53
CA ILE A 223 21.12 -9.61 -42.47
C ILE A 223 21.53 -8.44 -43.38
N ARG A 224 22.16 -7.40 -42.82
CA ARG A 224 22.68 -6.28 -43.58
C ARG A 224 23.77 -6.70 -44.57
N ALA A 225 24.75 -7.49 -44.14
CA ALA A 225 25.81 -7.98 -45.01
C ALA A 225 25.27 -8.90 -46.14
N GLN A 226 24.30 -9.76 -45.83
CA GLN A 226 23.61 -10.58 -46.83
C GLN A 226 22.82 -9.72 -47.81
N GLY A 227 22.12 -8.69 -47.32
CA GLY A 227 21.42 -7.72 -48.15
C GLY A 227 22.37 -6.95 -49.08
N GLU A 228 23.51 -6.49 -48.57
CA GLU A 228 24.55 -5.81 -49.34
C GLU A 228 25.18 -6.75 -50.38
N ALA A 229 25.52 -7.99 -50.00
CA ALA A 229 26.06 -8.98 -50.92
C ALA A 229 25.06 -9.34 -52.03
N LYS A 230 23.79 -9.55 -51.68
CA LYS A 230 22.74 -9.84 -52.67
C LYS A 230 22.48 -8.66 -53.58
N SER A 231 22.48 -7.44 -53.04
CA SER A 231 22.40 -6.20 -53.81
C SER A 231 23.58 -6.07 -54.78
N ALA A 232 24.82 -6.29 -54.32
CA ALA A 232 26.01 -6.24 -55.15
C ALA A 232 25.99 -7.30 -56.26
N GLN A 233 25.51 -8.52 -55.99
CA GLN A 233 25.31 -9.56 -57.01
C GLN A 233 24.29 -9.11 -58.07
N LEU A 234 23.13 -8.60 -57.67
CA LEU A 234 22.10 -8.13 -58.60
C LEU A 234 22.58 -6.93 -59.44
N ILE A 235 23.32 -6.00 -58.83
CA ILE A 235 23.95 -4.88 -59.54
C ILE A 235 25.02 -5.40 -60.51
N GLY A 236 25.85 -6.35 -60.10
CA GLY A 236 26.86 -6.99 -60.94
C GLY A 236 26.26 -7.72 -62.14
N GLU A 237 25.17 -8.47 -61.94
CA GLU A 237 24.38 -9.09 -63.01
C GLU A 237 23.80 -8.02 -63.96
N ALA A 238 23.23 -6.94 -63.43
CA ALA A 238 22.71 -5.84 -64.24
C ALA A 238 23.80 -5.15 -65.08
N ILE A 239 24.99 -4.96 -64.51
CA ILE A 239 26.17 -4.42 -65.20
C ILE A 239 26.63 -5.37 -66.31
N SER A 240 26.74 -6.67 -66.03
CA SER A 240 27.17 -7.67 -67.00
C SER A 240 26.21 -7.80 -68.17
N ASN A 241 24.91 -7.62 -67.94
CA ASN A 241 23.89 -7.72 -68.96
C ASN A 241 23.80 -6.45 -69.85
N ASN A 242 24.22 -5.28 -69.36
CA ASN A 242 24.14 -4.04 -70.12
C ASN A 242 25.34 -3.09 -69.84
N PRO A 243 26.30 -2.97 -70.79
CA PRO A 243 27.46 -2.09 -70.62
C PRO A 243 27.09 -0.59 -70.52
N ALA A 244 25.93 -0.17 -71.05
CA ALA A 244 25.45 1.21 -70.92
C ALA A 244 25.02 1.57 -69.48
N PHE A 245 24.79 0.58 -68.61
CA PHE A 245 24.46 0.84 -67.21
C PHE A 245 25.67 1.40 -66.43
N LEU A 246 26.88 0.94 -66.72
CA LEU A 246 28.11 1.46 -66.11
C LEU A 246 28.37 2.92 -66.50
N THR A 247 28.12 3.26 -67.76
CA THR A 247 28.34 4.62 -68.27
C THR A 247 27.34 5.58 -67.64
N LEU A 248 26.08 5.19 -67.52
CA LEU A 248 25.06 5.96 -66.80
C LEU A 248 25.43 6.16 -65.32
N ARG A 249 25.89 5.10 -64.63
CA ARG A 249 26.32 5.19 -63.23
C ARG A 249 27.54 6.08 -63.03
N LYS A 250 28.50 6.06 -63.96
CA LYS A 250 29.64 7.01 -63.95
C LYS A 250 29.15 8.45 -64.06
N ILE A 251 28.25 8.74 -64.99
CA ILE A 251 27.69 10.10 -65.16
C ILE A 251 26.94 10.54 -63.89
N GLU A 252 26.14 9.66 -63.28
CA GLU A 252 25.44 9.96 -62.03
C GLU A 252 26.40 10.24 -60.86
N ALA A 253 27.43 9.41 -60.68
CA ALA A 253 28.45 9.60 -59.65
C ALA A 253 29.22 10.91 -59.86
N SER A 254 29.63 11.22 -61.09
CA SER A 254 30.29 12.49 -61.43
C SER A 254 29.37 13.68 -61.13
N ARG A 255 28.06 13.58 -61.43
CA ARG A 255 27.07 14.62 -61.08
C ARG A 255 26.94 14.81 -59.57
N GLU A 256 26.90 13.73 -58.80
CA GLU A 256 26.78 13.78 -57.33
C GLU A 256 28.04 14.37 -56.67
N ILE A 257 29.23 13.97 -57.14
CA ILE A 257 30.51 14.54 -56.70
C ILE A 257 30.55 16.04 -57.02
N ALA A 258 30.18 16.43 -58.24
CA ALA A 258 30.13 17.84 -58.65
C ALA A 258 29.18 18.66 -57.76
N ASN A 259 28.00 18.12 -57.45
CA ASN A 259 27.05 18.76 -56.52
C ASN A 259 27.62 18.89 -55.11
N THR A 260 28.23 17.84 -54.56
CA THR A 260 28.82 17.83 -53.21
C THR A 260 29.98 18.82 -53.11
N VAL A 261 30.86 18.88 -54.12
CA VAL A 261 31.99 19.82 -54.14
C VAL A 261 31.52 21.26 -54.33
N SER A 262 30.52 21.49 -55.18
CA SER A 262 29.90 22.82 -55.36
C SER A 262 29.29 23.36 -54.06
N GLN A 263 28.86 22.49 -53.15
CA GLN A 263 28.28 22.86 -51.85
C GLN A 263 29.34 22.92 -50.73
N SER A 264 30.50 22.31 -50.91
CA SER A 264 31.58 22.33 -49.91
C SER A 264 32.23 23.71 -49.82
N GLN A 265 32.61 24.14 -48.61
CA GLN A 265 33.21 25.47 -48.40
C GLN A 265 34.67 25.57 -48.91
N ASN A 266 35.32 24.44 -49.19
CA ASN A 266 36.68 24.39 -49.68
C ASN A 266 36.67 24.41 -51.22
N ARG A 267 37.03 25.54 -51.83
CA ARG A 267 37.01 25.71 -53.30
C ARG A 267 38.16 24.96 -53.95
N VAL A 268 37.92 23.70 -54.30
CA VAL A 268 38.82 22.89 -55.12
C VAL A 268 38.42 23.06 -56.59
N PHE A 269 39.33 23.54 -57.44
CA PHE A 269 39.13 23.55 -58.89
C PHE A 269 39.22 22.12 -59.41
N LEU A 270 38.11 21.63 -59.95
CA LEU A 270 38.02 20.28 -60.52
C LEU A 270 38.32 20.33 -62.01
N ASN A 271 39.32 19.57 -62.45
CA ASN A 271 39.56 19.31 -63.87
C ASN A 271 38.66 18.13 -64.31
N SER A 272 38.20 18.11 -65.56
CA SER A 272 37.38 17.03 -66.15
C SER A 272 37.99 15.64 -65.95
N GLU A 273 39.32 15.57 -65.93
CA GLU A 273 40.10 14.36 -65.69
C GLU A 273 39.97 13.86 -64.23
N SER A 274 39.88 14.77 -63.26
CA SER A 274 39.69 14.44 -61.83
C SER A 274 38.28 13.93 -61.50
N LEU A 275 37.30 14.21 -62.37
CA LEU A 275 35.90 13.77 -62.23
C LEU A 275 35.58 12.51 -63.05
N LEU A 276 36.58 11.88 -63.67
CA LEU A 276 36.42 10.75 -64.61
C LEU A 276 35.40 11.05 -65.73
N LEU A 277 35.30 12.32 -66.13
CA LEU A 277 34.29 12.84 -67.05
C LEU A 277 34.76 12.82 -68.51
N ASN A 278 35.80 12.03 -68.84
CA ASN A 278 36.30 11.87 -70.20
C ASN A 278 35.28 11.11 -71.05
N LEU A 279 34.33 11.87 -71.60
CA LEU A 279 33.34 11.42 -72.57
C LEU A 279 33.98 11.03 -73.92
N HIS A 280 35.26 11.31 -74.13
CA HIS A 280 35.97 11.07 -75.39
C HIS A 280 36.41 9.60 -75.59
N ASP A 281 36.62 8.83 -74.50
CA ASP A 281 37.09 7.44 -74.55
C ASP A 281 35.95 6.39 -74.62
N LEU A 282 34.68 6.82 -74.71
CA LEU A 282 33.53 5.93 -74.80
C LEU A 282 33.32 5.44 -76.25
N HIS A 283 34.18 4.53 -76.71
CA HIS A 283 33.86 3.70 -77.88
C HIS A 283 32.84 2.63 -77.48
N ILE A 284 31.57 2.91 -77.73
CA ILE A 284 30.49 1.90 -77.66
C ILE A 284 30.61 1.07 -78.94
N GLU A 285 31.18 -0.14 -78.86
CA GLU A 285 31.01 -1.12 -79.94
C GLU A 285 29.56 -1.60 -79.94
N ASP A 286 28.85 -1.33 -81.04
CA ASP A 286 27.49 -1.78 -81.31
C ASP A 286 27.41 -3.31 -81.39
N SER A 287 27.34 -3.97 -80.23
CA SER A 287 26.97 -5.37 -80.11
C SER A 287 25.47 -5.51 -80.37
N GLN A 288 25.15 -5.75 -81.64
CA GLN A 288 23.90 -6.23 -82.21
C GLN A 288 22.66 -6.26 -81.29
N VAL A 289 21.77 -5.29 -81.51
CA VAL A 289 20.36 -5.39 -81.16
C VAL A 289 19.74 -6.52 -82.02
N SER A 290 19.82 -7.76 -81.55
CA SER A 290 18.95 -8.82 -82.08
C SER A 290 17.54 -8.59 -81.54
N SER A 291 16.63 -8.34 -82.47
CA SER A 291 15.20 -8.20 -82.21
C SER A 291 14.63 -9.54 -81.73
N PRO A 292 13.73 -9.56 -80.72
CA PRO A 292 13.07 -10.80 -80.33
C PRO A 292 12.14 -11.27 -81.45
N GLN A 293 12.54 -12.35 -82.14
CA GLN A 293 11.66 -13.09 -83.02
C GLN A 293 10.54 -13.74 -82.19
N LYS A 294 9.30 -13.38 -82.55
CA LYS A 294 8.05 -14.10 -82.29
C LYS A 294 8.26 -15.61 -82.14
N ASN A 295 7.88 -16.16 -81.00
CA ASN A 295 7.41 -17.55 -80.95
C ASN A 295 5.99 -17.59 -80.38
N LYS A 296 5.01 -17.57 -81.28
CA LYS A 296 3.65 -18.04 -81.01
C LYS A 296 3.74 -19.55 -80.83
N LYS A 297 3.63 -20.05 -79.60
CA LYS A 297 3.10 -21.40 -79.36
C LYS A 297 1.75 -21.29 -78.67
N GLN A 298 0.77 -21.79 -79.38
CA GLN A 298 -0.61 -22.01 -79.01
C GLN A 298 -0.70 -23.10 -77.91
N VAL A 299 -1.52 -22.81 -76.89
CA VAL A 299 -2.57 -23.65 -76.27
C VAL A 299 -2.19 -25.08 -75.83
N THR A 300 -2.32 -25.40 -74.53
CA THR A 300 -3.41 -26.19 -73.90
C THR A 300 -2.93 -26.93 -72.63
N THR A 301 -3.72 -26.78 -71.56
CA THR A 301 -3.77 -27.51 -70.26
C THR A 301 -2.81 -27.07 -69.17
#